data_AF-A0A5B8N1C3-F1
#
_entry.id   AF-A0A5B8N1C3-F1
#
_cell.length_a   1.000
_cell.length_b   1.000
_cell.length_c   1.000
_cell.angle_alpha   90.00
_cell.angle_beta   90.00
_cell.angle_gamma   90.00
#
_symmetry.space_group_name_H-M   'P 1'
#
loop_
_entity.id
_entity.type
_entity.pdbx_description
1 polymer ?
#
loop_
_entity_poly.entity_id
_entity_poly.type
_entity_poly.pdbx_seq_one_letter_code
_entity_poly.pdbx_strand_id
1 'polypeptide(L)'
;MKPLGTTNGAHQDELREAVRLAKKVRPLRFSPLLFCNRLGEYYYDEESGRAGGWDSISRGFMSLVLSETKVQERFTEHDLWAKCARDAATLEHARALLSHAESRLTDRVYRRKPELVKPLRYDFALP
;
A
#
# COMPACT_ATOMS: atom_id res chain seq x y z
N MET A 1 -2.27 -27.78 -6.78
CA MET A 1 -3.24 -26.70 -6.49
C MET A 1 -3.05 -26.31 -5.03
N LYS A 2 -2.29 -25.23 -4.73
CA LYS A 2 -2.05 -24.79 -3.35
C LYS A 2 -3.22 -23.91 -2.88
N PRO A 3 -3.67 -24.03 -1.61
CA PRO A 3 -4.84 -23.31 -1.14
C PRO A 3 -4.55 -21.81 -1.02
N LEU A 4 -5.48 -20.98 -1.51
CA LEU A 4 -5.51 -19.55 -1.24
C LEU A 4 -5.90 -19.36 0.24
N GLY A 5 -4.92 -19.16 1.12
CA GLY A 5 -5.22 -18.88 2.53
C GLY A 5 -4.03 -18.73 3.50
N THR A 6 -2.79 -18.56 3.06
CA THR A 6 -1.62 -18.63 3.96
C THR A 6 -0.55 -17.56 3.74
N THR A 7 -0.91 -16.32 3.41
CA THR A 7 0.09 -15.25 3.19
C THR A 7 0.35 -14.33 4.39
N ASN A 8 -0.37 -14.47 5.52
CA ASN A 8 -0.14 -13.57 6.66
C ASN A 8 1.24 -13.70 7.32
N GLY A 9 1.90 -14.86 7.24
CA GLY A 9 3.23 -15.05 7.84
C GLY A 9 4.37 -14.39 7.04
N ALA A 10 4.38 -14.55 5.72
CA ALA A 10 5.46 -14.04 4.87
C ALA A 10 5.48 -12.50 4.81
N HIS A 11 4.31 -11.86 4.71
CA HIS A 11 4.21 -10.39 4.76
C HIS A 11 4.63 -9.82 6.12
N GLN A 12 4.47 -10.60 7.20
CA GLN A 12 4.86 -10.17 8.54
C GLN A 12 6.39 -10.15 8.70
N ASP A 13 7.09 -11.12 8.13
CA ASP A 13 8.56 -11.17 8.16
C ASP A 13 9.18 -10.11 7.24
N GLU A 14 8.66 -9.95 6.03
CA GLU A 14 9.07 -8.89 5.10
C GLU A 14 8.85 -7.49 5.71
N LEU A 15 7.71 -7.26 6.37
CA LEU A 15 7.43 -6.00 7.07
C LEU A 15 8.40 -5.78 8.23
N ARG A 16 8.66 -6.80 9.05
CA ARG A 16 9.61 -6.70 10.17
C ARG A 16 11.00 -6.36 9.67
N GLU A 17 11.44 -6.99 8.58
CA GLU A 17 12.73 -6.72 7.96
C GLU A 17 12.78 -5.30 7.38
N ALA A 18 11.73 -4.85 6.68
CA ALA A 18 11.63 -3.48 6.18
C ALA A 18 11.71 -2.44 7.32
N VAL A 19 11.01 -2.66 8.44
CA VAL A 19 11.11 -1.82 9.64
C VAL A 19 12.52 -1.85 10.22
N ARG A 20 13.17 -3.02 10.24
CA ARG A 20 14.56 -3.16 10.71
C ARG A 20 15.52 -2.38 9.83
N LEU A 21 15.37 -2.43 8.51
CA LEU A 21 16.20 -1.70 7.55
C LEU A 21 15.98 -0.19 7.69
N ALA A 22 14.73 0.25 7.77
CA ALA A 22 14.39 1.65 8.04
C ALA A 22 15.09 2.14 9.31
N LYS A 23 14.99 1.38 10.42
CA LYS A 23 15.66 1.72 11.69
C LYS A 23 17.18 1.85 11.59
N LYS A 24 17.83 1.03 10.74
CA LYS A 24 19.28 1.04 10.52
C LYS A 24 19.77 2.25 9.71
N VAL A 25 18.97 2.74 8.76
CA VAL A 25 19.36 3.84 7.85
C VAL A 25 19.17 5.22 8.50
N ARG A 26 18.38 5.33 9.58
CA ARG A 26 18.16 6.60 10.29
C ARG A 26 19.49 7.25 10.73
N PRO A 27 19.62 8.58 10.57
CA PRO A 27 20.84 9.29 10.96
C PRO A 27 21.06 9.30 12.48
N LEU A 28 19.97 9.35 13.26
CA LEU A 28 20.02 9.31 14.72
C LEU A 28 19.62 7.92 15.23
N ARG A 29 20.53 7.25 15.93
CA ARG A 29 20.28 5.91 16.52
C ARG A 29 19.08 5.88 17.46
N PHE A 30 18.83 6.98 18.18
CA PHE A 30 17.80 7.10 19.21
C PHE A 30 16.57 7.92 18.80
N SER A 31 16.38 8.21 17.51
CA SER A 31 15.17 8.92 17.08
C SER A 31 13.92 8.08 17.42
N PRO A 32 12.87 8.69 18.01
CA PRO A 32 11.60 8.03 18.25
C PRO A 32 10.82 7.78 16.94
N LEU A 33 11.21 8.44 15.85
CA LEU A 33 10.53 8.38 14.56
C LEU A 33 11.05 7.22 13.71
N LEU A 34 10.15 6.53 13.01
CA LEU A 34 10.54 5.49 12.06
C LEU A 34 11.08 6.10 10.76
N PHE A 35 10.43 7.15 10.28
CA PHE A 35 10.85 7.95 9.13
C PHE A 35 11.24 9.34 9.60
N CYS A 36 12.45 9.78 9.26
CA CYS A 36 12.95 11.09 9.63
C CYS A 36 13.87 11.67 8.56
N ASN A 37 13.96 12.99 8.53
CA ASN A 37 14.86 13.72 7.64
C ASN A 37 16.33 13.50 8.07
N ARG A 38 17.28 14.10 7.33
CA ARG A 38 18.72 13.97 7.61
C ARG A 38 19.14 14.52 8.98
N LEU A 39 18.32 15.39 9.57
CA LEU A 39 18.51 15.97 10.91
C LEU A 39 17.85 15.11 12.01
N GLY A 40 17.06 14.10 11.64
CA GLY A 40 16.35 13.23 12.56
C GLY A 40 14.96 13.73 12.98
N GLU A 41 14.44 14.75 12.31
CA GLU A 41 13.13 15.37 12.56
C GLU A 41 12.04 14.74 11.67
N TYR A 42 10.78 15.02 11.96
CA TYR A 42 9.65 14.56 11.17
C TYR A 42 9.55 15.31 9.83
N TYR A 43 8.91 14.70 8.82
CA TYR A 43 8.78 15.28 7.48
C TYR A 43 7.62 16.27 7.34
N TYR A 44 6.68 16.26 8.29
CA TYR A 44 5.51 17.12 8.28
C TYR A 44 5.90 18.52 8.76
N ASP A 45 5.47 19.53 8.05
CA ASP A 45 5.64 20.93 8.43
C ASP A 45 4.29 21.41 8.97
N GLU A 46 4.25 21.76 10.26
CA GLU A 46 3.00 22.12 10.95
C GLU A 46 2.45 23.48 10.51
N GLU A 47 3.30 24.39 10.02
CA GLU A 47 2.88 25.73 9.59
C GLU A 47 2.16 25.66 8.24
N SER A 48 2.76 24.96 7.27
CA SER A 48 2.21 24.77 5.94
C SER A 48 1.21 23.62 5.85
N GLY A 49 1.20 22.72 6.83
CA GLY A 49 0.39 21.51 6.87
C GLY A 49 0.80 20.47 5.81
N ARG A 50 2.04 20.52 5.30
CA ARG A 50 2.51 19.70 4.18
C ARG A 50 3.73 18.86 4.55
N ALA A 51 3.92 17.74 3.84
CA ALA A 51 5.08 16.89 3.97
C ALA A 51 6.02 16.99 2.75
N GLY A 52 6.42 18.21 2.37
CA GLY A 52 7.14 18.44 1.11
C GLY A 52 8.47 17.68 0.99
N GLY A 53 9.14 17.42 2.10
CA GLY A 53 10.35 16.58 2.13
C GLY A 53 10.05 15.11 1.80
N TRP A 54 8.92 14.58 2.26
CA TRP A 54 8.46 13.23 1.91
C TRP A 54 8.10 13.14 0.42
N ASP A 55 7.37 14.13 -0.10
CA ASP A 55 6.99 14.17 -1.52
C ASP A 55 8.21 14.17 -2.45
N SER A 56 9.29 14.85 -2.03
CA SER A 56 10.56 14.85 -2.76
C SER A 56 11.21 13.46 -2.80
N ILE A 57 11.24 12.77 -1.65
CA ILE A 57 11.78 11.42 -1.53
C ILE A 57 10.97 10.43 -2.36
N SER A 58 9.64 10.47 -2.27
CA SER A 58 8.75 9.61 -3.03
C SER A 58 8.90 9.82 -4.55
N ARG A 59 9.09 11.07 -5.01
CA ARG A 59 9.40 11.34 -6.42
C ARG A 59 10.74 10.74 -6.85
N GLY A 60 11.79 10.90 -6.03
CA GLY A 60 13.10 10.31 -6.31
C GLY A 60 13.06 8.79 -6.36
N PHE A 61 12.38 8.15 -5.40
CA PHE A 61 12.14 6.71 -5.37
C PHE A 61 11.45 6.22 -6.65
N MET A 62 10.37 6.88 -7.07
CA MET A 62 9.67 6.50 -8.29
C MET A 62 10.53 6.67 -9.54
N SER A 63 11.39 7.68 -9.60
CA SER A 63 12.35 7.81 -10.70
C SER A 63 13.32 6.63 -10.75
N LEU A 64 13.85 6.19 -9.61
CA LEU A 64 14.72 5.00 -9.52
C LEU A 64 13.99 3.71 -9.91
N VAL A 65 12.75 3.54 -9.45
CA VAL A 65 11.93 2.36 -9.79
C VAL A 65 11.74 2.25 -11.30
N LEU A 66 11.47 3.36 -12.00
CA LEU A 66 11.28 3.34 -13.45
C LEU A 66 12.59 3.08 -14.21
N SER A 67 13.72 3.56 -13.71
CA SER A 67 15.02 3.38 -14.39
C SER A 67 15.66 2.03 -14.12
N GLU A 68 15.48 1.47 -12.92
CA GLU A 68 16.23 0.30 -12.44
C GLU A 68 15.39 -0.99 -12.44
N THR A 69 14.08 -0.91 -12.61
CA THR A 69 13.19 -2.09 -12.54
C THR A 69 12.39 -2.26 -13.83
N LYS A 70 11.56 -3.31 -13.88
CA LYS A 70 10.65 -3.58 -15.01
C LYS A 70 9.35 -2.77 -14.95
N VAL A 71 9.17 -1.91 -13.93
CA VAL A 71 7.99 -1.07 -13.81
C VAL A 71 8.02 0.00 -14.91
N GLN A 72 6.96 0.03 -15.73
CA GLN A 72 6.85 0.97 -16.84
C GLN A 72 5.93 2.16 -16.53
N GLU A 73 4.95 1.96 -15.66
CA GLU A 73 3.96 2.96 -15.29
C GLU A 73 4.25 3.53 -13.91
N ARG A 74 4.03 4.83 -13.76
CA ARG A 74 4.14 5.50 -12.46
C ARG A 74 2.97 5.10 -11.57
N PHE A 75 3.24 4.93 -10.29
CA PHE A 75 2.21 4.79 -9.27
C PHE A 75 2.49 5.78 -8.12
N THR A 76 1.45 6.03 -7.34
CA THR A 76 1.51 6.91 -6.16
C THR A 76 1.41 6.11 -4.87
N GLU A 77 1.67 6.75 -3.73
CA GLU A 77 1.42 6.15 -2.41
C GLU A 77 -0.05 5.70 -2.26
N HIS A 78 -0.97 6.48 -2.82
CA HIS A 78 -2.39 6.16 -2.81
C HIS A 78 -2.72 4.87 -3.59
N ASP A 79 -1.94 4.57 -4.64
CA ASP A 79 -2.07 3.32 -5.39
C ASP A 79 -1.52 2.12 -4.59
N LEU A 80 -0.51 2.32 -3.74
CA LEU A 80 -0.07 1.29 -2.79
C LEU A 80 -1.17 0.98 -1.77
N TRP A 81 -1.86 2.01 -1.25
CA TRP A 81 -3.01 1.82 -0.36
C TRP A 81 -4.15 1.10 -1.07
N ALA A 82 -4.46 1.48 -2.31
CA ALA A 82 -5.46 0.79 -3.13
C ALA A 82 -5.07 -0.67 -3.41
N LYS A 83 -3.78 -0.96 -3.64
CA LYS A 83 -3.29 -2.33 -3.79
C LYS A 83 -3.45 -3.14 -2.51
N CYS A 84 -3.08 -2.57 -1.36
CA CYS A 84 -3.24 -3.20 -0.05
C CYS A 84 -4.71 -3.54 0.24
N ALA A 85 -5.61 -2.57 0.06
CA ALA A 85 -7.05 -2.77 0.23
C ALA A 85 -7.63 -3.78 -0.77
N ARG A 86 -7.13 -3.80 -2.00
CA ARG A 86 -7.50 -4.78 -3.02
C ARG A 86 -7.09 -6.20 -2.63
N ASP A 87 -5.93 -6.37 -1.99
CA ASP A 87 -5.42 -7.68 -1.59
C ASP A 87 -6.07 -8.22 -0.31
N ALA A 88 -6.78 -7.36 0.43
CA ALA A 88 -7.51 -7.76 1.62
C ALA A 88 -8.66 -8.73 1.28
N ALA A 89 -8.79 -9.79 2.09
CA ALA A 89 -9.79 -10.83 1.89
C ALA A 89 -11.24 -10.32 1.88
N THR A 90 -11.56 -9.29 2.67
CA THR A 90 -12.93 -8.78 2.84
C THR A 90 -12.95 -7.24 2.83
N LEU A 91 -14.13 -6.66 2.57
CA LEU A 91 -14.31 -5.21 2.55
C LEU A 91 -14.07 -4.61 3.93
N GLU A 92 -14.53 -5.29 4.99
CA GLU A 92 -14.26 -4.88 6.36
C GLU A 92 -12.78 -4.96 6.72
N HIS A 93 -12.05 -5.97 6.25
CA HIS A 93 -10.60 -6.04 6.45
C HIS A 93 -9.90 -4.88 5.72
N ALA A 94 -10.28 -4.58 4.47
CA ALA A 94 -9.75 -3.43 3.74
C ALA A 94 -10.05 -2.10 4.43
N ARG A 95 -11.29 -1.90 4.90
CA ARG A 95 -11.70 -0.70 5.65
C ARG A 95 -10.87 -0.55 6.93
N ALA A 96 -10.67 -1.64 7.67
CA ALA A 96 -9.86 -1.64 8.89
C ALA A 96 -8.38 -1.29 8.59
N LEU A 97 -7.78 -1.88 7.56
CA LEU A 97 -6.40 -1.57 7.14
C LEU A 97 -6.21 -0.09 6.78
N LEU A 98 -7.19 0.51 6.11
CA LEU A 98 -7.15 1.92 5.73
C LEU A 98 -7.68 2.87 6.80
N SER A 99 -8.12 2.36 7.95
CA SER A 99 -8.73 3.14 9.05
C SER A 99 -9.90 4.04 8.60
N HIS A 100 -10.65 3.64 7.57
CA HIS A 100 -11.82 4.40 7.14
C HIS A 100 -12.98 4.21 8.12
N ALA A 101 -13.66 5.32 8.42
CA ALA A 101 -14.88 5.31 9.23
C ALA A 101 -16.01 4.52 8.55
N GLU A 102 -16.07 4.55 7.21
CA GLU A 102 -17.13 3.93 6.43
C GLU A 102 -16.59 3.09 5.26
N SER A 103 -17.22 1.95 5.00
CA SER A 103 -16.82 1.00 3.95
C SER A 103 -17.13 1.50 2.53
N ARG A 104 -18.10 2.40 2.34
CA ARG A 104 -18.49 2.96 1.03
C ARG A 104 -17.33 3.63 0.29
N LEU A 105 -16.49 4.39 1.02
CA LEU A 105 -15.30 5.03 0.45
C LEU A 105 -14.26 3.98 0.01
N THR A 106 -14.03 2.96 0.83
CA THR A 106 -13.11 1.85 0.53
C THR A 106 -13.56 1.10 -0.72
N ASP A 107 -14.85 0.77 -0.81
CA ASP A 107 -15.41 0.01 -1.92
C ASP A 107 -15.31 0.78 -3.24
N ARG A 108 -15.71 2.06 -3.23
CA ARG A 108 -15.70 2.93 -4.42
C ARG A 108 -14.30 3.26 -4.93
N VAL A 109 -13.36 3.57 -4.03
CA VAL A 109 -12.06 4.18 -4.43
C VAL A 109 -10.91 3.18 -4.39
N TYR A 110 -10.91 2.26 -3.42
CA TYR A 110 -9.76 1.41 -3.14
C TYR A 110 -9.97 -0.05 -3.56
N ARG A 111 -11.23 -0.50 -3.71
CA ARG A 111 -11.56 -1.86 -4.16
C ARG A 111 -11.77 -1.93 -5.68
N ARG A 112 -10.74 -1.57 -6.44
CA ARG A 112 -10.78 -1.44 -7.91
C ARG A 112 -10.97 -2.76 -8.70
N LYS A 113 -11.23 -3.90 -8.04
CA LYS A 113 -11.37 -5.21 -8.71
C LYS A 113 -12.84 -5.38 -9.14
N PRO A 114 -13.12 -5.75 -10.41
CA PRO A 114 -14.48 -6.02 -10.83
C PRO A 114 -15.06 -7.20 -10.05
N GLU A 115 -16.35 -7.12 -9.73
CA GLU A 115 -17.09 -8.22 -9.14
C GLU A 115 -17.28 -9.31 -10.19
N LEU A 116 -16.75 -10.50 -9.93
CA LEU A 116 -16.96 -11.66 -10.79
C LEU A 116 -18.28 -12.31 -10.41
N VAL A 117 -19.32 -11.99 -11.17
CA VAL A 117 -20.63 -12.63 -11.02
C VAL A 117 -20.66 -13.92 -11.85
N LYS A 118 -21.23 -14.99 -11.28
CA LYS A 118 -21.55 -16.18 -12.06
C LYS A 118 -22.88 -15.92 -12.75
N PRO A 119 -22.94 -15.83 -14.10
CA PRO A 119 -24.21 -15.67 -14.77
C PRO A 119 -25.12 -16.86 -14.45
N LEU A 120 -26.43 -16.61 -14.40
CA LEU A 120 -27.43 -17.66 -14.32
C LEU A 120 -27.12 -18.68 -15.42
N ARG A 121 -27.13 -19.98 -15.11
CA ARG A 121 -26.97 -21.02 -16.13
C ARG A 121 -28.05 -20.82 -17.18
N TYR A 122 -27.68 -20.33 -18.36
CA TYR A 122 -28.51 -20.45 -19.54
C TYR A 122 -28.22 -21.83 -20.13
N ASP A 123 -29.05 -22.81 -19.78
CA ASP A 123 -29.20 -24.04 -20.56
C ASP A 123 -29.95 -23.69 -21.85
N PHE A 124 -29.33 -22.89 -22.74
CA PHE A 124 -29.75 -22.88 -24.14
C PHE A 124 -29.04 -24.04 -24.82
N ALA A 125 -29.72 -25.18 -24.85
CA ALA A 125 -29.49 -26.17 -25.90
C ALA A 125 -29.76 -25.46 -27.23
N LEU A 126 -28.70 -25.14 -27.96
CA LEU A 126 -28.84 -24.77 -29.37
C LEU A 126 -29.29 -26.03 -30.14
N PRO A 127 -30.31 -25.93 -31.00
CA PRO A 127 -30.78 -27.05 -31.82
C PRO A 127 -29.73 -27.50 -32.84
#